data_AF-A0A3B8L3L0-F1
#
_entry.id   AF-A0A3B8L3L0-F1
#
_cell.length_a   1.000
_cell.length_b   1.000
_cell.length_c   1.000
_cell.angle_alpha   90.00
_cell.angle_beta   90.00
_cell.angle_gamma   90.00
#
_symmetry.space_group_name_H-M   'P 1'
#
loop_
_entity.id
_entity.type
_entity.pdbx_description
1 polymer ?
#
loop_
_entity_poly.entity_id
_entity_poly.type
_entity_poly.pdbx_seq_one_letter_code
_entity_poly.pdbx_strand_id
1 'polypeptide(L)'
;MIVRFVLMMGVLMGASIGLADEPVFPSELTAFVPSGQGPVFTARGEGHWDVKIRERGFVLKEGPVWHMWFTGYDGTRPGLKMLGYASSRDGVTWARHKQNPIYKAHWVEDMMVVKQGAVYFMFAEGRDDVSHLLVSIDGVGWTRCGPLDVRLTNGKKIPDGPYGTPTGYYENGTWYLFYERRDAGIWLATSTNMRTWTNTSDQPVLKPGPGLYDRDLVALNQVFKHKGRYYASYHGAAKGEETPTLWSSGLAVSDDLKRWTKYPGNPLRPRKENKSSGVFVHDGARFVFYTMHGAVHRHLPVTPKR
;
A
#
# COMPACT_ATOMS: atom_id res chain seq x y z
N MET A 1 7.41 81.11 14.73
CA MET A 1 6.76 80.43 13.59
C MET A 1 7.14 78.96 13.65
N ILE A 2 6.29 78.12 14.27
CA ILE A 2 6.59 76.70 14.53
C ILE A 2 5.81 75.87 13.52
N VAL A 3 6.52 75.21 12.61
CA VAL A 3 5.95 74.29 11.63
C VAL A 3 5.80 72.92 12.32
N ARG A 4 4.56 72.45 12.47
CA ARG A 4 4.26 71.09 12.93
C ARG A 4 4.31 70.13 11.73
N PHE A 5 5.24 69.19 11.74
CA PHE A 5 5.19 68.01 10.87
C PHE A 5 4.25 66.97 11.51
N VAL A 6 3.16 66.64 10.82
CA VAL A 6 2.31 65.49 11.17
C VAL A 6 2.88 64.27 10.44
N LEU A 7 3.42 63.33 11.21
CA LEU A 7 3.86 62.02 10.71
C LEU A 7 2.62 61.13 10.56
N MET A 8 2.20 60.89 9.31
CA MET A 8 1.09 59.98 9.00
C MET A 8 1.64 58.56 8.96
N MET A 9 1.42 57.80 10.04
CA MET A 9 1.81 56.39 10.14
C MET A 9 0.84 55.55 9.31
N GLY A 10 1.25 55.16 8.10
CA GLY A 10 0.50 54.25 7.26
C GLY A 10 0.51 52.83 7.85
N VAL A 11 -0.66 52.33 8.25
CA VAL A 11 -0.85 50.93 8.60
C VAL A 11 -0.87 50.12 7.31
N LEU A 12 0.22 49.43 7.01
CA LEU A 12 0.25 48.36 6.02
C LEU A 12 -0.49 47.15 6.61
N MET A 13 -1.78 47.03 6.29
CA MET A 13 -2.49 45.76 6.43
C MET A 13 -1.89 44.77 5.42
N GLY A 14 -0.97 43.92 5.89
CA GLY A 14 -0.58 42.74 5.15
C GLY A 14 -1.80 41.86 4.96
N ALA A 15 -2.31 41.78 3.74
CA ALA A 15 -3.26 40.75 3.37
C ALA A 15 -2.54 39.40 3.51
N SER A 16 -2.76 38.71 4.62
CA SER A 16 -2.52 37.28 4.72
C SER A 16 -3.38 36.63 3.65
N ILE A 17 -2.76 36.28 2.52
CA ILE A 17 -3.34 35.36 1.55
C ILE A 17 -3.58 34.09 2.34
N GLY A 18 -4.82 33.86 2.75
CA GLY A 18 -5.22 32.60 3.34
C GLY A 18 -4.88 31.53 2.32
N LEU A 19 -3.91 30.67 2.64
CA LEU A 19 -3.77 29.39 1.97
C LEU A 19 -5.14 28.72 2.13
N ALA A 20 -5.88 28.59 1.02
CA ALA A 20 -7.10 27.80 1.04
C ALA A 20 -6.78 26.45 1.66
N ASP A 21 -7.56 26.01 2.66
CA ASP A 21 -7.35 24.73 3.32
C ASP A 21 -7.21 23.63 2.26
N GLU A 22 -6.06 22.95 2.23
CA GLU A 22 -5.85 21.88 1.27
C GLU A 22 -6.90 20.78 1.50
N PRO A 23 -7.53 20.26 0.44
CA PRO A 23 -8.57 19.26 0.59
C PRO A 23 -7.99 18.01 1.27
N VAL A 24 -8.69 17.51 2.29
CA VAL A 24 -8.32 16.29 3.03
C VAL A 24 -8.06 15.10 2.10
N PHE A 25 -8.84 15.01 1.03
CA PHE A 25 -8.70 14.01 -0.03
C PHE A 25 -8.54 14.70 -1.39
N PRO A 26 -7.29 14.99 -1.81
CA PRO A 26 -7.06 15.67 -3.08
C PRO A 26 -7.43 14.77 -4.26
N SER A 27 -7.91 15.38 -5.36
CA SER A 27 -8.36 14.65 -6.56
C SER A 27 -7.26 13.80 -7.20
N GLU A 28 -5.99 14.23 -7.09
CA GLU A 28 -4.82 13.46 -7.52
C GLU A 28 -4.66 12.10 -6.81
N LEU A 29 -5.36 11.89 -5.68
CA LEU A 29 -5.38 10.64 -4.92
C LEU A 29 -6.73 9.91 -4.95
N THR A 30 -7.79 10.50 -5.52
CA THR A 30 -9.15 9.94 -5.43
C THR A 30 -9.85 9.75 -6.77
N ALA A 31 -9.43 10.43 -7.83
CA ALA A 31 -10.08 10.37 -9.13
C ALA A 31 -9.15 9.73 -10.15
N PHE A 32 -9.40 8.47 -10.51
CA PHE A 32 -8.58 7.73 -11.47
C PHE A 32 -9.38 7.18 -12.65
N VAL A 33 -8.74 7.12 -13.82
CA VAL A 33 -9.23 6.44 -15.03
C VAL A 33 -8.22 5.38 -15.49
N PRO A 34 -8.67 4.27 -16.11
CA PRO A 34 -7.76 3.29 -16.70
C PRO A 34 -6.80 3.97 -17.68
N SER A 35 -5.51 3.61 -17.63
CA SER A 35 -4.54 4.18 -18.57
C SER A 35 -4.56 3.53 -19.95
N GLY A 36 -5.35 2.47 -20.15
CA GLY A 36 -5.48 1.72 -21.38
C GLY A 36 -6.63 0.69 -21.28
N GLN A 37 -6.83 -0.07 -22.36
CA GLN A 37 -7.95 -1.03 -22.47
C GLN A 37 -7.77 -2.29 -21.62
N GLY A 38 -6.54 -2.65 -21.26
CA GLY A 38 -6.22 -3.92 -20.61
C GLY A 38 -5.23 -3.79 -19.45
N PRO A 39 -4.87 -4.92 -18.83
CA PRO A 39 -3.79 -4.97 -17.85
C PRO A 39 -2.45 -4.62 -18.49
N VAL A 40 -1.55 -4.02 -17.71
CA VAL A 40 -0.16 -3.76 -18.09
C VAL A 40 0.76 -4.95 -17.82
N PHE A 41 0.30 -5.92 -17.03
CA PHE A 41 1.01 -7.16 -16.76
C PHE A 41 0.03 -8.27 -16.34
N THR A 42 0.20 -9.48 -16.87
CA THR A 42 -0.64 -10.65 -16.61
C THR A 42 0.21 -11.86 -16.26
N ALA A 43 -0.39 -12.90 -15.67
CA ALA A 43 0.24 -14.20 -15.53
C ALA A 43 0.66 -14.78 -16.90
N ARG A 44 1.62 -15.72 -16.91
CA ARG A 44 2.02 -16.40 -18.16
C ARG A 44 1.13 -17.58 -18.53
N GLY A 45 0.33 -18.07 -17.59
CA GLY A 45 -0.57 -19.19 -17.83
C GLY A 45 0.15 -20.55 -17.80
N GLU A 46 -0.51 -21.55 -18.35
CA GLU A 46 -0.09 -22.94 -18.33
C GLU A 46 1.33 -23.15 -18.86
N GLY A 47 2.08 -24.08 -18.26
CA GLY A 47 3.49 -24.34 -18.60
C GLY A 47 4.49 -23.40 -17.92
N HIS A 48 4.04 -22.40 -17.17
CA HIS A 48 4.89 -21.50 -16.40
C HIS A 48 4.66 -21.64 -14.89
N TRP A 49 5.64 -21.21 -14.07
CA TRP A 49 5.49 -21.20 -12.61
C TRP A 49 4.46 -20.16 -12.13
N ASP A 50 4.30 -19.08 -12.89
CA ASP A 50 3.31 -18.02 -12.73
C ASP A 50 2.09 -18.29 -13.61
N VAL A 51 1.45 -19.46 -13.44
CA VAL A 51 0.17 -19.81 -14.11
C VAL A 51 -0.90 -18.78 -13.78
N LYS A 52 -0.97 -18.42 -12.50
CA LYS A 52 -1.76 -17.29 -11.99
C LYS A 52 -0.85 -16.34 -11.22
N ILE A 53 -1.27 -15.08 -11.16
CA ILE A 53 -0.72 -14.09 -10.25
C ILE A 53 -1.69 -13.93 -9.08
N ARG A 54 -1.14 -13.95 -7.87
CA ARG A 54 -1.88 -13.69 -6.65
C ARG A 54 -1.90 -12.19 -6.38
N GLU A 55 -2.97 -11.71 -5.76
CA GLU A 55 -2.92 -10.47 -4.99
C GLU A 55 -1.88 -10.56 -3.87
N ARG A 56 -1.63 -9.50 -3.10
CA ARG A 56 -1.11 -8.18 -3.45
C ARG A 56 0.39 -8.27 -3.80
N GLY A 57 0.77 -7.70 -4.95
CA GLY A 57 2.17 -7.39 -5.27
C GLY A 57 2.52 -5.93 -4.95
N PHE A 58 3.72 -5.49 -5.30
CA PHE A 58 4.18 -4.13 -5.02
C PHE A 58 4.95 -3.49 -6.18
N VAL A 59 4.70 -2.20 -6.40
CA VAL A 59 5.39 -1.39 -7.41
C VAL A 59 6.12 -0.24 -6.72
N LEU A 60 7.38 -0.05 -7.06
CA LEU A 60 8.23 1.02 -6.58
C LEU A 60 8.90 1.71 -7.77
N LYS A 61 9.03 3.04 -7.73
CA LYS A 61 9.85 3.78 -8.70
C LYS A 61 11.09 4.32 -8.01
N GLU A 62 12.25 4.07 -8.60
CA GLU A 62 13.54 4.57 -8.15
C GLU A 62 14.32 5.16 -9.32
N GLY A 63 14.53 6.48 -9.28
CA GLY A 63 15.10 7.21 -10.40
C GLY A 63 14.32 6.92 -11.70
N PRO A 64 14.99 6.44 -12.78
CA PRO A 64 14.36 6.13 -14.05
C PRO A 64 13.80 4.70 -14.15
N VAL A 65 13.87 3.90 -13.09
CA VAL A 65 13.46 2.49 -13.11
C VAL A 65 12.21 2.31 -12.27
N TRP A 66 11.27 1.55 -12.81
CA TRP A 66 10.14 1.00 -12.11
C TRP A 66 10.43 -0.46 -11.77
N HIS A 67 10.17 -0.83 -10.54
CA HIS A 67 10.36 -2.16 -9.97
C HIS A 67 8.99 -2.72 -9.63
N MET A 68 8.74 -3.97 -10.00
CA MET A 68 7.53 -4.69 -9.61
C MET A 68 7.91 -6.05 -9.05
N TRP A 69 7.44 -6.30 -7.83
CA TRP A 69 7.44 -7.62 -7.22
C TRP A 69 6.03 -8.18 -7.27
N PHE A 70 5.90 -9.42 -7.71
CA PHE A 70 4.61 -10.07 -7.88
C PHE A 70 4.66 -11.51 -7.40
N THR A 71 3.52 -12.00 -6.92
CA THR A 71 3.40 -13.38 -6.46
C THR A 71 2.81 -14.22 -7.58
N GLY A 72 3.56 -15.22 -8.05
CA GLY A 72 3.07 -16.20 -9.02
C GLY A 72 2.96 -17.59 -8.41
N TYR A 73 2.03 -18.39 -8.94
CA TYR A 73 1.78 -19.75 -8.47
C TYR A 73 1.12 -20.62 -9.55
N ASP A 74 1.05 -21.92 -9.27
CA ASP A 74 0.54 -22.97 -10.16
C ASP A 74 -0.98 -22.94 -10.40
N GLY A 75 -1.68 -21.95 -9.84
CA GLY A 75 -3.13 -21.80 -9.95
C GLY A 75 -3.93 -22.59 -8.91
N THR A 76 -3.28 -23.36 -8.03
CA THR A 76 -3.91 -24.16 -6.98
C THR A 76 -3.79 -23.49 -5.59
N ARG A 77 -4.71 -23.83 -4.69
CA ARG A 77 -4.67 -23.37 -3.29
C ARG A 77 -3.43 -23.85 -2.53
N PRO A 78 -3.02 -25.14 -2.57
CA PRO A 78 -1.85 -25.62 -1.82
C PRO A 78 -0.51 -25.27 -2.48
N GLY A 79 -0.49 -24.95 -3.78
CA GLY A 79 0.72 -24.63 -4.53
C GLY A 79 1.52 -23.49 -3.89
N LEU A 80 2.85 -23.55 -3.98
CA LEU A 80 3.71 -22.54 -3.39
C LEU A 80 3.52 -21.18 -4.08
N LYS A 81 3.38 -20.13 -3.28
CA LYS A 81 3.34 -18.75 -3.75
C LYS A 81 4.77 -18.23 -3.78
N MET A 82 5.26 -18.00 -4.99
CA MET A 82 6.66 -17.67 -5.26
C MET A 82 6.78 -16.22 -5.71
N LEU A 83 7.92 -15.61 -5.43
CA LEU A 83 8.19 -14.22 -5.77
C LEU A 83 8.81 -14.11 -7.16
N GLY A 84 8.17 -13.32 -8.01
CA GLY A 84 8.70 -12.83 -9.27
C GLY A 84 9.09 -11.36 -9.19
N TYR A 85 9.94 -10.96 -10.14
CA TYR A 85 10.33 -9.57 -10.34
C TYR A 85 10.19 -9.19 -11.81
N ALA A 86 9.79 -7.94 -12.04
CA ALA A 86 9.80 -7.32 -13.34
C ALA A 86 10.25 -5.85 -13.21
N SER A 87 10.85 -5.33 -14.26
CA SER A 87 11.27 -3.93 -14.32
C SER A 87 10.67 -3.23 -15.53
N SER A 88 10.48 -1.92 -15.42
CA SER A 88 10.00 -1.07 -16.50
C SER A 88 10.74 0.27 -16.50
N ARG A 89 10.76 0.94 -17.66
CA ARG A 89 11.28 2.31 -17.82
C ARG A 89 10.16 3.35 -17.87
N ASP A 90 8.93 2.93 -18.18
CA ASP A 90 7.77 3.80 -18.38
C ASP A 90 6.61 3.51 -17.42
N GLY A 91 6.70 2.44 -16.63
CA GLY A 91 5.63 1.95 -15.75
C GLY A 91 4.47 1.28 -16.51
N VAL A 92 4.59 1.09 -17.82
CA VAL A 92 3.55 0.53 -18.69
C VAL A 92 4.00 -0.79 -19.29
N THR A 93 5.20 -0.82 -19.88
CA THR A 93 5.77 -2.02 -20.48
C THR A 93 6.74 -2.66 -19.51
N TRP A 94 6.46 -3.90 -19.12
CA TRP A 94 7.17 -4.61 -18.06
C TRP A 94 7.98 -5.79 -18.60
N ALA A 95 9.28 -5.80 -18.32
CA ALA A 95 10.17 -6.91 -18.62
C ALA A 95 10.36 -7.78 -17.37
N ARG A 96 9.97 -9.07 -17.45
CA ARG A 96 10.24 -10.06 -16.40
C ARG A 96 11.74 -10.27 -16.22
N HIS A 97 12.16 -10.52 -14.99
CA HIS A 97 13.53 -10.99 -14.73
C HIS A 97 13.80 -12.33 -15.42
N LYS A 98 15.00 -12.49 -15.98
CA LYS A 98 15.40 -13.73 -16.67
C LYS A 98 15.43 -14.95 -15.74
N GLN A 99 15.69 -14.73 -14.46
CA GLN A 99 15.80 -15.79 -13.44
C GLN A 99 14.50 -15.98 -12.64
N ASN A 100 13.36 -15.46 -13.10
CA ASN A 100 12.09 -15.66 -12.41
C ASN A 100 11.72 -17.16 -12.29
N PRO A 101 11.20 -17.63 -11.14
CA PRO A 101 10.94 -16.87 -9.92
C PRO A 101 12.24 -16.54 -9.20
N ILE A 102 12.38 -15.29 -8.76
CA ILE A 102 13.60 -14.82 -8.08
C ILE A 102 13.71 -15.33 -6.64
N TYR A 103 12.60 -15.78 -6.06
CA TYR A 103 12.61 -16.46 -4.77
C TYR A 103 11.52 -17.53 -4.68
N LYS A 104 11.95 -18.76 -4.34
CA LYS A 104 11.10 -19.97 -4.31
C LYS A 104 11.34 -20.86 -3.08
N ALA A 105 12.10 -20.39 -2.10
CA ALA A 105 12.46 -21.18 -0.92
C ALA A 105 11.31 -21.25 0.11
N HIS A 106 10.45 -20.22 0.15
CA HIS A 106 9.34 -20.12 1.08
C HIS A 106 8.13 -19.44 0.41
N TRP A 107 6.97 -19.58 1.04
CA TRP A 107 5.73 -18.90 0.63
C TRP A 107 5.90 -17.39 0.75
N VAL A 108 5.60 -16.65 -0.31
CA VAL A 108 5.61 -15.18 -0.34
C VAL A 108 4.35 -14.72 -1.05
N GLU A 109 3.45 -14.10 -0.32
CA GLU A 109 2.17 -13.55 -0.78
C GLU A 109 1.95 -12.17 -0.15
N ASP A 110 0.99 -11.39 -0.67
CA ASP A 110 0.52 -10.16 -0.05
C ASP A 110 1.64 -9.26 0.48
N MET A 111 2.56 -8.94 -0.41
CA MET A 111 3.85 -8.37 -0.05
C MET A 111 3.91 -6.88 -0.31
N MET A 112 4.80 -6.21 0.41
CA MET A 112 5.24 -4.85 0.08
C MET A 112 6.72 -4.64 0.40
N VAL A 113 7.31 -3.64 -0.26
CA VAL A 113 8.73 -3.33 -0.11
C VAL A 113 8.92 -1.91 0.42
N VAL A 114 9.66 -1.77 1.52
CA VAL A 114 10.18 -0.49 2.01
C VAL A 114 11.67 -0.45 1.73
N LYS A 115 12.15 0.60 1.06
CA LYS A 115 13.59 0.86 0.98
C LYS A 115 14.01 1.83 2.08
N GLN A 116 15.05 1.47 2.83
CA GLN A 116 15.71 2.32 3.80
C GLN A 116 17.22 2.25 3.54
N GLY A 117 17.83 3.40 3.23
CA GLY A 117 19.24 3.44 2.81
C GLY A 117 19.50 2.53 1.61
N ALA A 118 20.47 1.63 1.76
CA ALA A 118 20.85 0.65 0.74
C ALA A 118 20.06 -0.68 0.82
N VAL A 119 19.13 -0.82 1.78
CA VAL A 119 18.45 -2.09 2.06
C VAL A 119 16.98 -1.99 1.68
N TYR A 120 16.50 -3.03 1.01
CA TYR A 120 15.09 -3.32 0.78
C TYR A 120 14.59 -4.27 1.86
N PHE A 121 13.47 -3.91 2.48
CA PHE A 121 12.75 -4.72 3.46
C PHE A 121 11.43 -5.15 2.84
N MET A 122 11.25 -6.46 2.68
CA MET A 122 10.00 -7.04 2.23
C MET A 122 9.22 -7.57 3.41
N PHE A 123 8.05 -6.98 3.62
CA PHE A 123 7.03 -7.51 4.50
C PHE A 123 6.09 -8.35 3.64
N ALA A 124 5.93 -9.62 3.98
CA ALA A 124 5.10 -10.53 3.19
C ALA A 124 4.34 -11.52 4.08
N GLU A 125 3.22 -11.99 3.57
CA GLU A 125 2.54 -13.17 4.11
C GLU A 125 3.33 -14.43 3.77
N GLY A 126 3.56 -15.24 4.80
CA GLY A 126 4.06 -16.60 4.67
C GLY A 126 2.93 -17.62 4.66
N ARG A 127 3.31 -18.89 4.86
CA ARG A 127 2.35 -19.98 5.01
C ARG A 127 1.44 -19.73 6.22
N ASP A 128 0.16 -20.08 6.09
CA ASP A 128 -0.88 -19.92 7.11
C ASP A 128 -1.10 -18.45 7.54
N ASP A 129 -0.90 -17.52 6.59
CA ASP A 129 -0.99 -16.06 6.74
C ASP A 129 -0.13 -15.52 7.90
N VAL A 130 1.03 -16.13 8.12
CA VAL A 130 2.01 -15.69 9.11
C VAL A 130 2.94 -14.69 8.47
N SER A 131 2.85 -13.42 8.90
CA SER A 131 3.74 -12.36 8.40
C SER A 131 5.21 -12.65 8.69
N HIS A 132 6.06 -12.40 7.70
CA HIS A 132 7.51 -12.57 7.81
C HIS A 132 8.28 -11.44 7.12
N LEU A 133 9.59 -11.40 7.38
CA LEU A 133 10.51 -10.42 6.80
C LEU A 133 11.52 -11.08 5.86
N LEU A 134 11.78 -10.44 4.72
CA LEU A 134 12.95 -10.68 3.89
C LEU A 134 13.71 -9.38 3.68
N VAL A 135 15.02 -9.48 3.45
CA VAL A 135 15.90 -8.35 3.15
C VAL A 135 16.68 -8.58 1.86
N SER A 136 16.98 -7.50 1.16
CA SER A 136 17.77 -7.49 -0.06
C SER A 136 18.57 -6.19 -0.18
N ILE A 137 19.68 -6.21 -0.90
CA ILE A 137 20.48 -5.02 -1.25
C ILE A 137 20.34 -4.62 -2.72
N ASP A 138 19.74 -5.48 -3.55
CA ASP A 138 19.60 -5.30 -4.99
C ASP A 138 18.14 -5.42 -5.49
N GLY A 139 17.22 -5.77 -4.58
CA GLY A 139 15.81 -6.00 -4.89
C GLY A 139 15.52 -7.34 -5.59
N VAL A 140 16.53 -8.18 -5.82
CA VAL A 140 16.40 -9.45 -6.57
C VAL A 140 16.85 -10.63 -5.73
N GLY A 141 18.00 -10.55 -5.09
CA GLY A 141 18.49 -11.55 -4.12
C GLY A 141 17.89 -11.28 -2.75
N TRP A 142 17.03 -12.19 -2.27
CA TRP A 142 16.32 -12.05 -1.00
C TRP A 142 16.79 -13.06 0.06
N THR A 143 17.06 -12.57 1.26
CA THR A 143 17.37 -13.37 2.45
C THR A 143 16.21 -13.29 3.43
N ARG A 144 15.63 -14.43 3.81
CA ARG A 144 14.55 -14.49 4.80
C ARG A 144 15.09 -14.32 6.21
N CYS A 145 14.50 -13.39 6.95
CA CYS A 145 14.81 -13.13 8.36
C CYS A 145 13.93 -13.93 9.33
N GLY A 146 12.79 -14.45 8.86
CA GLY A 146 11.87 -15.25 9.67
C GLY A 146 10.53 -14.56 9.93
N PRO A 147 9.62 -15.22 10.68
CA PRO A 147 8.33 -14.64 11.05
C PRO A 147 8.51 -13.41 11.94
N LEU A 148 7.57 -12.45 11.85
CA LEU A 148 7.57 -11.27 12.71
C LEU A 148 7.09 -11.64 14.13
N ASP A 149 7.85 -11.27 15.16
CA ASP A 149 7.44 -11.39 16.57
C ASP A 149 6.56 -10.18 16.95
N VAL A 150 5.25 -10.36 16.80
CA VAL A 150 4.23 -9.35 17.14
C VAL A 150 3.66 -9.62 18.53
N ARG A 151 3.57 -8.56 19.33
CA ARG A 151 3.19 -8.60 20.73
C ARG A 151 2.06 -7.63 21.02
N LEU A 152 1.19 -8.01 21.95
CA LEU A 152 0.17 -7.16 22.55
C LEU A 152 0.80 -5.97 23.28
N THR A 153 -0.02 -4.99 23.65
CA THR A 153 0.43 -3.80 24.40
C THR A 153 1.15 -4.14 25.71
N ASN A 154 0.82 -5.28 26.33
CA ASN A 154 1.44 -5.78 27.56
C ASN A 154 2.73 -6.59 27.31
N GLY A 155 3.21 -6.70 26.08
CA GLY A 155 4.44 -7.41 25.72
C GLY A 155 4.30 -8.93 25.58
N LYS A 156 3.11 -9.52 25.78
CA LYS A 156 2.87 -10.94 25.46
C LYS A 156 2.71 -11.12 23.95
N LYS A 157 3.10 -12.28 23.42
CA LYS A 157 2.85 -12.63 22.01
C LYS A 157 1.34 -12.52 21.69
N ILE A 158 1.00 -12.05 20.49
CA ILE A 158 -0.40 -12.09 20.04
C ILE A 158 -0.93 -13.54 20.03
N PRO A 159 -2.24 -13.75 20.21
CA PRO A 159 -2.83 -15.10 20.13
C PRO A 159 -2.52 -15.76 18.79
N ASP A 160 -2.32 -17.08 18.79
CA ASP A 160 -2.02 -17.86 17.59
C ASP A 160 -3.07 -17.70 16.47
N GLY A 161 -2.65 -18.02 15.26
CA GLY A 161 -3.43 -17.90 14.03
C GLY A 161 -2.92 -16.80 13.11
N PRO A 162 -3.64 -16.52 12.01
CA PRO A 162 -3.19 -15.60 10.96
C PRO A 162 -3.03 -14.17 11.46
N TYR A 163 -1.98 -13.52 10.94
CA TYR A 163 -1.70 -12.10 11.11
C TYR A 163 -0.98 -11.60 9.85
N GLY A 164 -1.71 -11.51 8.76
CA GLY A 164 -1.19 -11.29 7.43
C GLY A 164 -1.19 -9.83 6.98
N THR A 165 -1.14 -9.71 5.66
CA THR A 165 -1.00 -8.52 4.82
C THR A 165 -0.12 -7.45 5.46
N PRO A 166 1.13 -7.78 5.82
CA PRO A 166 1.95 -6.86 6.57
C PRO A 166 2.33 -5.67 5.69
N THR A 167 2.17 -4.48 6.25
CA THR A 167 2.60 -3.22 5.62
C THR A 167 3.51 -2.47 6.55
N GLY A 168 4.76 -2.33 6.13
CA GLY A 168 5.78 -1.56 6.82
C GLY A 168 5.73 -0.08 6.46
N TYR A 169 6.01 0.77 7.44
CA TYR A 169 6.29 2.19 7.24
C TYR A 169 7.41 2.60 8.20
N TYR A 170 8.35 3.42 7.75
CA TYR A 170 9.48 3.87 8.56
C TYR A 170 9.49 5.40 8.65
N GLU A 171 9.60 5.92 9.86
CA GLU A 171 9.77 7.34 10.10
C GLU A 171 10.47 7.61 11.43
N ASN A 172 11.38 8.59 11.44
CA ASN A 172 12.01 9.13 12.65
C ASN A 172 12.56 8.05 13.61
N GLY A 173 13.26 7.05 13.06
CA GLY A 173 13.85 5.97 13.87
C GLY A 173 12.87 4.87 14.28
N THR A 174 11.58 5.00 13.95
CA THR A 174 10.54 4.05 14.32
C THR A 174 10.01 3.34 13.07
N TRP A 175 9.93 2.02 13.16
CA TRP A 175 9.17 1.21 12.22
C TRP A 175 7.76 1.00 12.72
N TYR A 176 6.82 1.07 11.81
CA TYR A 176 5.40 0.82 11.99
C TYR A 176 5.04 -0.40 11.14
N LEU A 177 4.33 -1.34 11.75
CA LEU A 177 3.79 -2.53 11.10
C LEU A 177 2.27 -2.48 11.23
N PHE A 178 1.62 -2.33 10.09
CA PHE A 178 0.20 -2.59 9.94
C PHE A 178 0.02 -4.04 9.55
N TYR A 179 -0.88 -4.76 10.22
CA TYR A 179 -1.16 -6.16 9.94
C TYR A 179 -2.65 -6.44 10.17
N GLU A 180 -3.21 -7.37 9.41
CA GLU A 180 -4.60 -7.78 9.57
C GLU A 180 -4.72 -9.04 10.46
N ARG A 181 -5.94 -9.37 10.91
CA ARG A 181 -6.23 -10.71 11.44
C ARG A 181 -7.54 -11.23 10.85
N ARG A 182 -7.46 -12.20 9.93
CA ARG A 182 -8.60 -12.79 9.19
C ARG A 182 -9.46 -11.74 8.48
N ASP A 183 -8.83 -10.70 7.97
CA ASP A 183 -9.37 -9.49 7.36
C ASP A 183 -10.36 -8.70 8.25
N ALA A 184 -10.43 -9.02 9.55
CA ALA A 184 -11.44 -8.47 10.46
C ALA A 184 -11.11 -7.04 10.95
N GLY A 185 -9.98 -6.50 10.54
CA GLY A 185 -9.46 -5.21 10.97
C GLY A 185 -7.95 -5.13 10.71
N ILE A 186 -7.41 -3.93 10.86
CA ILE A 186 -5.98 -3.66 10.73
C ILE A 186 -5.49 -3.16 12.08
N TRP A 187 -4.49 -3.82 12.65
CA TRP A 187 -3.79 -3.44 13.87
C TRP A 187 -2.50 -2.70 13.54
N LEU A 188 -1.98 -1.97 14.54
CA LEU A 188 -0.72 -1.24 14.42
C LEU A 188 0.23 -1.62 15.55
N ALA A 189 1.41 -2.12 15.17
CA ALA A 189 2.54 -2.33 16.04
C ALA A 189 3.72 -1.44 15.65
N THR A 190 4.62 -1.17 16.59
CA THR A 190 5.87 -0.43 16.34
C THR A 190 7.10 -1.23 16.75
N SER A 191 8.23 -0.90 16.14
CA SER A 191 9.54 -1.46 16.45
C SER A 191 10.65 -0.45 16.22
N THR A 192 11.67 -0.45 17.07
CA THR A 192 12.92 0.30 16.85
C THR A 192 14.07 -0.62 16.39
N ASN A 193 13.87 -1.94 16.45
CA ASN A 193 14.92 -2.92 16.21
C ASN A 193 14.58 -3.94 15.10
N MET A 194 13.38 -3.88 14.51
CA MET A 194 12.88 -4.79 13.47
C MET A 194 12.80 -6.27 13.89
N ARG A 195 12.99 -6.57 15.18
CA ARG A 195 12.95 -7.93 15.74
C ARG A 195 11.65 -8.18 16.48
N THR A 196 11.29 -7.26 17.37
CA THR A 196 10.06 -7.32 18.17
C THR A 196 9.18 -6.14 17.83
N TRP A 197 7.91 -6.42 17.59
CA TRP A 197 6.87 -5.47 17.24
C TRP A 197 5.83 -5.43 18.35
N THR A 198 5.56 -4.25 18.91
CA THR A 198 4.60 -4.12 20.02
C THR A 198 3.42 -3.28 19.58
N ASN A 199 2.22 -3.81 19.81
CA ASN A 199 0.97 -3.11 19.52
C ASN A 199 0.92 -1.75 20.21
N THR A 200 0.51 -0.74 19.45
CA THR A 200 0.19 0.59 20.00
C THR A 200 -1.17 0.60 20.69
N SER A 201 -2.03 -0.34 20.31
CA SER A 201 -3.35 -0.67 20.87
C SER A 201 -3.68 -2.11 20.48
N ASP A 202 -4.37 -2.85 21.37
CA ASP A 202 -4.86 -4.20 21.04
C ASP A 202 -6.22 -4.18 20.31
N GLN A 203 -6.70 -2.99 19.96
CA GLN A 203 -7.86 -2.77 19.08
C GLN A 203 -7.38 -2.36 17.68
N PRO A 204 -8.10 -2.73 16.61
CA PRO A 204 -7.73 -2.34 15.26
C PRO A 204 -7.84 -0.82 15.06
N VAL A 205 -6.87 -0.25 14.35
CA VAL A 205 -6.80 1.17 13.94
C VAL A 205 -7.65 1.48 12.71
N LEU A 206 -7.99 0.47 11.91
CA LEU A 206 -8.94 0.55 10.81
C LEU A 206 -9.83 -0.70 10.83
N LYS A 207 -11.15 -0.51 10.78
CA LYS A 207 -12.16 -1.59 10.82
C LYS A 207 -12.87 -1.74 9.46
N PRO A 208 -13.48 -2.90 9.18
CA PRO A 208 -14.42 -3.05 8.07
C PRO A 208 -15.58 -2.04 8.12
N GLY A 209 -16.14 -1.75 6.95
CA GLY A 209 -17.32 -0.91 6.75
C GLY A 209 -17.08 0.60 6.91
N PRO A 210 -18.15 1.42 6.82
CA PRO A 210 -19.54 0.99 6.69
C PRO A 210 -19.97 0.70 5.24
N GLY A 211 -19.11 0.94 4.26
CA GLY A 211 -19.46 0.81 2.85
C GLY A 211 -19.58 -0.65 2.41
N LEU A 212 -20.41 -0.92 1.40
CA LEU A 212 -20.55 -2.26 0.83
C LEU A 212 -19.23 -2.78 0.22
N TYR A 213 -18.31 -1.90 -0.17
CA TYR A 213 -17.02 -2.31 -0.76
C TYR A 213 -16.03 -2.89 0.24
N ASP A 214 -16.23 -2.69 1.55
CA ASP A 214 -15.33 -3.15 2.60
C ASP A 214 -16.07 -3.59 3.87
N ARG A 215 -17.34 -3.98 3.75
CA ARG A 215 -18.25 -4.24 4.87
C ARG A 215 -17.70 -5.24 5.87
N ASP A 216 -17.08 -6.31 5.38
CA ASP A 216 -16.73 -7.47 6.19
C ASP A 216 -15.22 -7.72 6.26
N LEU A 217 -14.47 -7.31 5.23
CA LEU A 217 -13.05 -7.61 5.08
C LEU A 217 -12.25 -6.36 4.76
N VAL A 218 -11.09 -6.20 5.42
CA VAL A 218 -10.11 -5.15 5.14
C VAL A 218 -8.68 -5.66 5.30
N ALA A 219 -7.81 -5.23 4.38
CA ALA A 219 -6.37 -5.48 4.42
C ALA A 219 -5.61 -4.26 3.86
N LEU A 220 -4.50 -3.87 4.49
CA LEU A 220 -3.79 -2.62 4.19
C LEU A 220 -2.65 -2.84 3.18
N ASN A 221 -2.61 -2.04 2.11
CA ASN A 221 -1.67 -2.21 1.00
C ASN A 221 -0.41 -1.36 1.10
N GLN A 222 -0.54 -0.12 1.57
CA GLN A 222 0.53 0.86 1.51
C GLN A 222 0.18 2.02 2.44
N VAL A 223 1.19 2.56 3.14
CA VAL A 223 1.13 3.86 3.80
C VAL A 223 2.15 4.79 3.15
N PHE A 224 1.74 6.02 2.86
CA PHE A 224 2.61 7.06 2.31
C PHE A 224 2.24 8.45 2.86
N LYS A 225 3.21 9.37 2.91
CA LYS A 225 2.96 10.77 3.25
C LYS A 225 2.70 11.59 2.00
N HIS A 226 1.72 12.48 2.07
CA HIS A 226 1.46 13.51 1.06
C HIS A 226 0.91 14.74 1.76
N LYS A 227 1.42 15.93 1.43
CA LYS A 227 0.90 17.21 1.95
C LYS A 227 0.71 17.22 3.49
N GLY A 228 1.71 16.71 4.22
CA GLY A 228 1.71 16.69 5.68
C GLY A 228 0.83 15.64 6.35
N ARG A 229 0.09 14.81 5.60
CA ARG A 229 -0.77 13.74 6.13
C ARG A 229 -0.34 12.37 5.68
N TYR A 230 -0.76 11.35 6.41
CA TYR A 230 -0.59 9.96 6.02
C TYR A 230 -1.81 9.49 5.24
N TYR A 231 -1.57 8.78 4.16
CA TYR A 231 -2.58 8.11 3.38
C TYR A 231 -2.34 6.60 3.40
N ALA A 232 -3.40 5.84 3.58
CA ALA A 232 -3.39 4.38 3.48
C ALA A 232 -4.19 3.96 2.25
N SER A 233 -3.53 3.29 1.31
CA SER A 233 -4.26 2.44 0.37
C SER A 233 -4.56 1.12 1.05
N TYR A 234 -5.80 0.68 0.96
CA TYR A 234 -6.24 -0.61 1.49
C TYR A 234 -7.18 -1.26 0.48
N HIS A 235 -7.51 -2.52 0.73
CA HIS A 235 -8.59 -3.17 0.01
C HIS A 235 -9.54 -3.83 0.97
N GLY A 236 -10.76 -4.08 0.48
CA GLY A 236 -11.79 -4.74 1.25
C GLY A 236 -12.83 -5.39 0.38
N ALA A 237 -13.73 -6.11 1.03
CA ALA A 237 -14.85 -6.77 0.38
C ALA A 237 -16.05 -6.94 1.33
N ALA A 238 -17.19 -7.31 0.74
CA ALA A 238 -18.35 -7.81 1.45
C ALA A 238 -18.58 -9.29 1.11
N LYS A 239 -18.61 -10.13 2.14
CA LYS A 239 -18.82 -11.57 2.03
C LYS A 239 -20.27 -11.84 1.62
N GLY A 240 -20.46 -12.75 0.67
CA GLY A 240 -21.79 -13.23 0.25
C GLY A 240 -22.57 -12.29 -0.66
N GLU A 241 -22.06 -11.11 -0.99
CA GLU A 241 -22.71 -10.18 -1.92
C GLU A 241 -22.56 -10.62 -3.38
N GLU A 242 -21.38 -11.14 -3.73
CA GLU A 242 -21.09 -11.72 -5.03
C GLU A 242 -20.38 -13.06 -4.92
N THR A 243 -20.48 -13.87 -5.99
CA THR A 243 -19.79 -15.15 -6.13
C THR A 243 -19.00 -15.18 -7.45
N PRO A 244 -17.66 -15.19 -7.42
CA PRO A 244 -16.80 -15.05 -6.24
C PRO A 244 -16.92 -13.65 -5.60
N THR A 245 -16.48 -13.52 -4.34
CA THR A 245 -16.42 -12.23 -3.64
C THR A 245 -15.57 -11.22 -4.40
N LEU A 246 -16.11 -10.02 -4.60
CA LEU A 246 -15.40 -8.93 -5.28
C LEU A 246 -14.66 -8.04 -4.29
N TRP A 247 -13.40 -7.75 -4.60
CA TRP A 247 -12.54 -6.90 -3.80
C TRP A 247 -12.34 -5.54 -4.46
N SER A 248 -12.26 -4.50 -3.62
CA SER A 248 -12.10 -3.12 -4.07
C SER A 248 -10.98 -2.41 -3.33
N SER A 249 -10.31 -1.47 -4.00
CA SER A 249 -9.35 -0.57 -3.36
C SER A 249 -10.05 0.64 -2.74
N GLY A 250 -9.66 0.97 -1.51
CA GLY A 250 -10.04 2.18 -0.80
C GLY A 250 -8.84 3.04 -0.43
N LEU A 251 -9.14 4.28 -0.06
CA LEU A 251 -8.20 5.24 0.52
C LEU A 251 -8.67 5.65 1.92
N ALA A 252 -7.74 5.79 2.85
CA ALA A 252 -7.98 6.44 4.14
C ALA A 252 -6.87 7.46 4.42
N VAL A 253 -7.15 8.45 5.27
CA VAL A 253 -6.22 9.49 5.71
C VAL A 253 -6.06 9.45 7.21
N SER A 254 -4.88 9.81 7.71
CA SER A 254 -4.57 9.93 9.13
C SER A 254 -3.57 11.07 9.35
N ASP A 255 -3.64 11.69 10.52
CA ASP A 255 -2.65 12.66 10.98
C ASP A 255 -1.62 12.02 11.95
N ASP A 256 -1.88 10.81 12.45
CA ASP A 256 -1.11 10.19 13.55
C ASP A 256 -0.82 8.69 13.37
N LEU A 257 -1.15 8.11 12.20
CA LEU A 257 -1.07 6.68 11.87
C LEU A 257 -2.01 5.76 12.67
N LYS A 258 -2.71 6.27 13.69
CA LYS A 258 -3.53 5.51 14.63
C LYS A 258 -5.02 5.67 14.38
N ARG A 259 -5.42 6.86 13.93
CA ARG A 259 -6.82 7.21 13.64
C ARG A 259 -6.96 7.44 12.16
N TRP A 260 -7.77 6.61 11.51
CA TRP A 260 -7.97 6.64 10.07
C TRP A 260 -9.38 7.09 9.71
N THR A 261 -9.48 8.08 8.84
CA THR A 261 -10.73 8.50 8.20
C THR A 261 -10.76 7.96 6.77
N LYS A 262 -11.76 7.14 6.44
CA LYS A 262 -11.94 6.61 5.08
C LYS A 262 -12.43 7.71 4.14
N TYR A 263 -11.97 7.69 2.89
CA TYR A 263 -12.48 8.57 1.86
C TYR A 263 -13.98 8.30 1.63
N PRO A 264 -14.87 9.30 1.78
CA PRO A 264 -16.31 9.09 1.60
C PRO A 264 -16.71 8.61 0.20
N GLY A 265 -15.89 8.90 -0.82
CA GLY A 265 -16.09 8.46 -2.19
C GLY A 265 -15.46 7.10 -2.52
N ASN A 266 -15.01 6.33 -1.54
CA ASN A 266 -14.57 4.96 -1.78
C ASN A 266 -15.72 4.08 -2.33
N PRO A 267 -15.41 3.03 -3.10
CA PRO A 267 -14.07 2.60 -3.52
C PRO A 267 -13.50 3.46 -4.66
N LEU A 268 -12.16 3.48 -4.79
CA LEU A 268 -11.44 4.28 -5.80
C LEU A 268 -11.71 3.81 -7.24
N ARG A 269 -12.20 2.59 -7.41
CA ARG A 269 -12.62 1.99 -8.69
C ARG A 269 -13.96 1.27 -8.48
N PRO A 270 -14.82 1.18 -9.51
CA PRO A 270 -16.07 0.43 -9.41
C PRO A 270 -15.85 -1.01 -8.93
N ARG A 271 -16.60 -1.45 -7.91
CA ARG A 271 -16.47 -2.79 -7.31
C ARG A 271 -16.57 -3.93 -8.34
N LYS A 272 -17.46 -3.77 -9.32
CA LYS A 272 -17.64 -4.72 -10.44
C LYS A 272 -16.37 -4.99 -11.27
N GLU A 273 -15.36 -4.13 -11.19
CA GLU A 273 -14.09 -4.35 -11.88
C GLU A 273 -13.19 -5.37 -11.17
N ASN A 274 -13.44 -5.68 -9.89
CA ASN A 274 -12.62 -6.55 -9.06
C ASN A 274 -11.12 -6.19 -9.07
N LYS A 275 -10.83 -4.88 -9.08
CA LYS A 275 -9.46 -4.33 -9.11
C LYS A 275 -9.11 -3.79 -7.74
N SER A 276 -8.57 -4.67 -6.89
CA SER A 276 -8.14 -4.35 -5.53
C SER A 276 -6.62 -4.21 -5.41
N SER A 277 -6.13 -4.26 -4.17
CA SER A 277 -4.69 -4.36 -3.86
C SER A 277 -3.92 -3.20 -4.51
N GLY A 278 -4.38 -2.00 -4.14
CA GLY A 278 -4.00 -0.73 -4.71
C GLY A 278 -2.64 -0.26 -4.23
N VAL A 279 -1.80 0.25 -5.14
CA VAL A 279 -0.48 0.83 -4.84
C VAL A 279 -0.34 2.16 -5.57
N PHE A 280 -0.04 3.21 -4.81
CA PHE A 280 0.26 4.54 -5.32
C PHE A 280 1.75 4.70 -5.55
N VAL A 281 2.11 5.21 -6.73
CA VAL A 281 3.51 5.48 -7.10
C VAL A 281 3.59 6.84 -7.79
N HIS A 282 4.47 7.72 -7.32
CA HIS A 282 4.68 9.01 -7.98
C HIS A 282 5.66 8.84 -9.16
N ASP A 283 5.26 9.23 -10.36
CA ASP A 283 6.10 9.08 -11.57
C ASP A 283 7.17 10.18 -11.72
N GLY A 284 7.07 11.24 -10.92
CA GLY A 284 7.89 12.45 -10.98
C GLY A 284 7.06 13.69 -11.31
N ALA A 285 5.88 13.51 -11.91
CA ALA A 285 4.93 14.58 -12.20
C ALA A 285 3.59 14.39 -11.48
N ARG A 286 3.16 13.14 -11.29
CA ARG A 286 1.85 12.81 -10.72
C ARG A 286 1.86 11.46 -10.03
N PHE A 287 0.85 11.22 -9.21
CA PHE A 287 0.53 9.86 -8.76
C PHE A 287 0.03 9.00 -9.92
N VAL A 288 0.48 7.76 -9.92
CA VAL A 288 -0.03 6.65 -10.73
C VAL A 288 -0.56 5.61 -9.77
N PHE A 289 -1.75 5.08 -10.05
CA PHE A 289 -2.39 4.08 -9.21
C PHE A 289 -2.39 2.72 -9.91
N TYR A 290 -1.79 1.72 -9.28
CA TYR A 290 -1.83 0.33 -9.75
C TYR A 290 -2.79 -0.49 -8.90
N THR A 291 -3.47 -1.45 -9.52
CA THR A 291 -4.27 -2.47 -8.82
C THR A 291 -3.76 -3.84 -9.23
N MET A 292 -3.51 -4.73 -8.27
CA MET A 292 -2.82 -6.01 -8.47
C MET A 292 -3.64 -7.18 -7.91
N HIS A 293 -4.66 -7.61 -8.63
CA HIS A 293 -5.51 -8.74 -8.27
C HIS A 293 -5.74 -9.60 -9.52
N GLY A 294 -5.06 -10.74 -9.62
CA GLY A 294 -5.08 -11.63 -10.80
C GLY A 294 -4.32 -11.09 -12.02
N ALA A 295 -4.28 -9.77 -12.20
CA ALA A 295 -3.48 -9.04 -13.17
C ALA A 295 -3.14 -7.65 -12.62
N VAL A 296 -2.19 -6.97 -13.27
CA VAL A 296 -1.78 -5.61 -12.90
C VAL A 296 -2.43 -4.64 -13.86
N HIS A 297 -3.25 -3.74 -13.32
CA HIS A 297 -3.82 -2.63 -14.07
C HIS A 297 -3.22 -1.31 -13.58
N ARG A 298 -3.13 -0.35 -14.50
CA ARG A 298 -2.62 0.98 -14.26
C ARG A 298 -3.70 2.01 -14.51
N HIS A 299 -3.78 2.99 -13.62
CA HIS A 299 -4.76 4.06 -13.66
C HIS A 299 -4.07 5.40 -13.48
N LEU A 300 -4.56 6.41 -14.19
CA LEU A 300 -4.04 7.78 -14.17
C LEU A 300 -5.03 8.72 -13.50
N PRO A 301 -4.55 9.75 -12.78
CA PRO A 301 -5.42 10.73 -12.18
C PRO A 301 -6.19 11.48 -13.26
N VAL A 302 -7.46 11.76 -13.01
CA VAL A 302 -8.29 12.58 -13.89
C VAL A 302 -7.71 13.99 -13.87
N THR A 303 -7.22 14.47 -15.01
CA THR A 303 -6.86 15.88 -15.15
C THR A 303 -8.13 16.71 -14.99
N PRO A 304 -8.19 17.67 -14.05
CA PRO A 304 -9.32 18.58 -13.96
C PRO A 304 -9.53 19.24 -15.33
N LYS A 305 -10.77 19.23 -15.85
CA LYS A 305 -11.09 20.07 -17.01
C LYS A 305 -10.83 21.51 -16.58
N ARG A 306 -9.93 22.20 -17.30
CA ARG A 306 -9.74 23.65 -17.16
C ARG A 306 -11.00 24.38 -17.59
#